data_AF-A0A1E7FST9-F1
#
_entry.id   AF-A0A1E7FST9-F1
#
_cell.length_a   1.000
_cell.length_b   1.000
_cell.length_c   1.000
_cell.angle_alpha   90.00
_cell.angle_beta   90.00
_cell.angle_gamma   90.00
#
_symmetry.space_group_name_H-M   'P 1'
#
loop_
_entity.id
_entity.type
_entity.pdbx_description
1 polymer ?
#
loop_
_entity_poly.entity_id
_entity_poly.type
_entity_poly.pdbx_seq_one_letter_code
_entity_poly.pdbx_strand_id
1 'polypeptide(L)'
;MASSVFRNFDEYGGEGEDCSNDIRYHDDDAKADDGNGNSNINTNDNANANNFENAYKFTPKYQHSIKNNPMCGICFPEWLSILRKRRHQIEWTVYWPRLLFITVMSILNSIMGLMDSLVYGTQIKNSQIHPRPVFILGHPRTGTTLLHSLLALDINQFCYCSTFCAGFPSCFLWFESIGKIIFHGVIDDTRPMDNVRLDFDLPQEDELATNVISGGSCSPYMPLFFMKQESEFRPYYAFDDKNNQNTNQNDNDDNKNDKNEKNNNNIIINENQRKQKQQQQQRRRLLLKSPVHTARIILLNQLFPECQFIYIHRHPYDVFRSATHMADTTYWYTYLNTPSNAQITEFILRQYEILYERYETGRKQIGLYLDYDDNVEVSFDDLSQQPVQTAQKIYKQLGWNWTTKYQQCLESELDGPDFRSFQRNRHKLLERHWKVIINERWGKSFERFGYIKEE
;
A
#
# COMPACT_ATOMS: atom_id res chain seq x y z
N MET A 1 0.37 27.49 16.24
CA MET A 1 1.24 27.96 15.13
C MET A 1 1.33 26.82 14.15
N ALA A 2 0.86 27.01 12.91
CA ALA A 2 0.89 25.97 11.90
C ALA A 2 2.35 25.66 11.56
N SER A 3 2.81 24.45 11.90
CA SER A 3 4.01 23.89 11.33
C SER A 3 3.72 23.72 9.84
N SER A 4 4.28 24.60 9.01
CA SER A 4 4.35 24.36 7.57
C SER A 4 4.89 22.96 7.36
N VAL A 5 4.26 22.17 6.49
CA VAL A 5 4.80 20.86 6.10
C VAL A 5 6.24 21.03 5.60
N PHE A 6 6.62 22.21 5.10
CA PHE A 6 7.94 22.50 4.55
C PHE A 6 8.55 23.74 5.22
N ARG A 7 9.54 23.54 6.11
CA ARG A 7 10.48 24.59 6.53
C ARG A 7 11.89 24.04 6.60
N ASN A 8 12.78 24.77 5.92
CA ASN A 8 14.25 24.83 6.03
C ASN A 8 15.05 23.75 5.31
N PHE A 9 15.54 24.09 4.13
CA PHE A 9 16.85 23.64 3.63
C PHE A 9 17.45 24.77 2.78
N ASP A 10 18.47 25.42 3.32
CA ASP A 10 19.51 26.09 2.55
C ASP A 10 20.82 25.34 2.84
N GLU A 11 21.66 25.24 1.80
CA GLU A 11 23.04 24.76 1.77
C GLU A 11 23.29 23.24 1.83
N TYR A 12 23.61 22.63 0.68
CA TYR A 12 25.00 22.38 0.24
C TYR A 12 24.98 21.43 -0.97
N GLY A 13 25.53 21.89 -2.09
CA GLY A 13 25.84 21.06 -3.26
C GLY A 13 27.14 20.29 -3.10
N GLY A 14 27.26 19.18 -3.83
CA GLY A 14 28.50 18.42 -3.97
C GLY A 14 28.35 17.28 -4.98
N GLU A 15 29.22 17.29 -5.99
CA GLU A 15 29.30 16.39 -7.15
C GLU A 15 29.99 15.02 -6.86
N GLY A 16 29.81 14.06 -7.78
CA GLY A 16 30.69 12.88 -8.02
C GLY A 16 30.37 11.64 -7.17
N GLU A 17 30.49 10.38 -7.61
CA GLU A 17 31.23 9.76 -8.73
C GLU A 17 30.57 8.43 -9.16
N ASP A 18 30.79 8.08 -10.43
CA ASP A 18 30.58 6.77 -11.04
C ASP A 18 31.45 5.69 -10.38
N CYS A 19 30.89 4.50 -10.18
CA CYS A 19 31.65 3.27 -9.96
C CYS A 19 30.88 2.07 -10.53
N SER A 20 31.13 1.82 -11.82
CA SER A 20 30.87 0.57 -12.51
C SER A 20 31.76 -0.55 -11.94
N ASN A 21 31.18 -1.67 -11.53
CA ASN A 21 31.91 -2.92 -11.35
C ASN A 21 31.15 -4.07 -12.01
N ASP A 22 31.76 -4.58 -13.07
CA ASP A 22 31.43 -5.80 -13.79
C ASP A 22 31.46 -7.02 -12.86
N ILE A 23 30.40 -7.83 -12.88
CA ILE A 23 30.45 -9.21 -12.39
C ILE A 23 29.98 -10.12 -13.52
N ARG A 24 30.90 -10.97 -13.98
CA ARG A 24 30.73 -11.97 -15.03
C ARG A 24 29.82 -13.10 -14.55
N TYR A 25 28.89 -13.51 -15.42
CA TYR A 25 28.09 -14.73 -15.28
C TYR A 25 28.93 -15.95 -15.65
N HIS A 26 28.87 -16.99 -14.81
CA HIS A 26 29.29 -18.35 -15.15
C HIS A 26 28.04 -19.11 -15.63
N ASP A 27 28.00 -19.42 -16.92
CA ASP A 27 27.13 -20.45 -17.49
C ASP A 27 27.78 -21.81 -17.22
N ASP A 28 27.08 -22.71 -16.56
CA ASP A 28 27.42 -24.13 -16.50
C ASP A 28 26.27 -24.95 -17.10
N ASP A 29 26.57 -25.53 -18.26
CA ASP A 29 25.77 -26.49 -19.01
C ASP A 29 25.51 -27.77 -18.20
N ALA A 30 24.23 -28.12 -18.01
CA ALA A 30 23.82 -29.44 -17.54
C ALA A 30 23.23 -30.25 -18.70
N LYS A 31 23.98 -31.29 -19.10
CA LYS A 31 23.65 -32.28 -20.12
C LYS A 31 22.35 -33.04 -19.80
N ALA A 32 21.53 -33.21 -20.83
CA ALA A 32 20.40 -34.12 -20.86
C ALA A 32 20.86 -35.59 -20.85
N ASP A 33 20.18 -36.42 -20.06
CA ASP A 33 20.27 -37.88 -20.12
C ASP A 33 18.83 -38.42 -20.29
N ASP A 34 18.66 -39.26 -21.30
CA ASP A 34 17.38 -39.80 -21.76
C ASP A 34 16.85 -40.89 -20.82
N GLY A 35 15.60 -40.74 -20.39
CA GLY A 35 14.92 -41.70 -19.51
C GLY A 35 13.41 -41.71 -19.71
N ASN A 36 12.98 -42.47 -20.70
CA ASN A 36 11.59 -42.69 -21.11
C ASN A 36 10.71 -43.27 -19.97
N GLY A 37 9.64 -42.56 -19.60
CA GLY A 37 8.68 -42.98 -18.56
C GLY A 37 7.34 -42.28 -18.72
N ASN A 38 6.45 -42.93 -19.47
CA ASN A 38 5.13 -42.45 -19.88
C ASN A 38 4.14 -42.40 -18.68
N SER A 39 3.65 -41.23 -18.28
CA SER A 39 2.37 -41.10 -17.56
C SER A 39 1.68 -39.76 -17.89
N ASN A 40 0.41 -39.88 -18.27
CA ASN A 40 -0.45 -38.82 -18.82
C ASN A 40 -0.50 -37.54 -17.97
N ILE A 41 -0.02 -36.43 -18.53
CA ILE A 41 -0.23 -35.07 -18.02
C ILE A 41 -1.26 -34.38 -18.93
N ASN A 42 -2.30 -33.84 -18.29
CA ASN A 42 -3.34 -33.02 -18.90
C ASN A 42 -2.75 -31.89 -19.76
N THR A 43 -3.23 -31.79 -20.99
CA THR A 43 -2.76 -30.90 -22.06
C THR A 43 -3.14 -29.42 -21.89
N ASN A 44 -3.29 -28.91 -20.66
CA ASN A 44 -3.61 -27.49 -20.42
C ASN A 44 -2.46 -26.64 -19.85
N ASP A 45 -1.32 -27.23 -19.50
CA ASP A 45 -0.19 -26.47 -18.92
C ASP A 45 0.77 -25.87 -19.97
N ASN A 46 0.72 -26.33 -21.22
CA ASN A 46 1.63 -25.85 -22.27
C ASN A 46 1.25 -24.48 -22.87
N ALA A 47 0.06 -23.95 -22.61
CA ALA A 47 -0.30 -22.59 -23.04
C ALA A 47 0.33 -21.50 -22.15
N ASN A 48 0.75 -21.83 -20.92
CA ASN A 48 1.35 -20.88 -20.00
C ASN A 48 2.87 -20.79 -20.10
N ALA A 49 3.56 -21.83 -20.59
CA ALA A 49 5.02 -21.85 -20.68
C ALA A 49 5.59 -20.79 -21.63
N ASN A 50 4.89 -20.48 -22.73
CA ASN A 50 5.32 -19.47 -23.71
C ASN A 50 5.12 -18.01 -23.25
N ASN A 51 4.41 -17.76 -22.15
CA ASN A 51 4.23 -16.40 -21.60
C ASN A 51 5.40 -15.95 -20.71
N PHE A 52 6.32 -16.85 -20.33
CA PHE A 52 7.38 -16.55 -19.37
C PHE A 52 8.67 -15.97 -19.97
N GLU A 53 8.89 -16.10 -21.29
CA GLU A 53 10.08 -15.52 -21.96
C GLU A 53 10.00 -13.99 -22.12
N ASN A 54 8.83 -13.37 -21.92
CA ASN A 54 8.60 -11.92 -22.08
C ASN A 54 8.23 -11.21 -20.76
N ALA A 55 8.70 -11.68 -19.61
CA ALA A 55 8.46 -10.98 -18.34
C ALA A 55 9.21 -9.63 -18.26
N TYR A 56 8.62 -8.65 -17.56
CA TYR A 56 9.28 -7.36 -17.35
C TYR A 56 10.57 -7.57 -16.56
N LYS A 57 11.69 -7.03 -17.06
CA LYS A 57 12.99 -7.25 -16.41
C LYS A 57 13.14 -6.35 -15.19
N PHE A 58 13.31 -6.95 -14.01
CA PHE A 58 13.62 -6.26 -12.78
C PHE A 58 15.08 -6.55 -12.37
N THR A 59 15.70 -5.59 -11.69
CA THR A 59 17.08 -5.68 -11.23
C THR A 59 17.10 -5.92 -9.72
N PRO A 60 17.54 -7.12 -9.25
CA PRO A 60 17.74 -7.37 -7.84
C PRO A 60 18.73 -6.37 -7.23
N LYS A 61 18.33 -5.73 -6.13
CA LYS A 61 19.17 -4.76 -5.40
C LYS A 61 18.85 -4.77 -3.91
N TYR A 62 19.60 -4.00 -3.12
CA TYR A 62 19.33 -3.78 -1.68
C TYR A 62 19.15 -5.04 -0.82
N GLN A 63 19.72 -6.19 -1.21
CA GLN A 63 19.53 -7.47 -0.52
C GLN A 63 19.94 -7.41 0.96
N HIS A 64 20.98 -6.64 1.27
CA HIS A 64 21.48 -6.44 2.64
C HIS A 64 20.94 -5.16 3.31
N SER A 65 20.07 -4.41 2.62
CA SER A 65 19.49 -3.18 3.17
C SER A 65 18.46 -3.49 4.27
N ILE A 66 18.54 -2.69 5.32
CA ILE A 66 17.58 -2.66 6.43
C ILE A 66 16.69 -1.41 6.40
N LYS A 67 16.98 -0.45 5.51
CA LYS A 67 16.19 0.78 5.31
C LYS A 67 14.87 0.47 4.61
N ASN A 68 13.90 1.39 4.73
CA ASN A 68 12.63 1.37 3.99
C ASN A 68 11.84 0.07 4.15
N ASN A 69 11.98 -0.61 5.29
CA ASN A 69 11.30 -1.87 5.58
C ASN A 69 10.09 -1.62 6.49
N PRO A 70 8.85 -1.80 6.01
CA PRO A 70 7.66 -1.49 6.81
C PRO A 70 7.43 -2.50 7.95
N MET A 71 8.14 -3.65 8.01
CA MET A 71 8.10 -4.52 9.19
C MET A 71 8.97 -4.03 10.35
N CYS A 72 9.62 -2.86 10.25
CA CYS A 72 10.37 -2.28 11.37
C CYS A 72 9.51 -2.04 12.61
N GLY A 73 8.18 -1.92 12.47
CA GLY A 73 7.21 -1.72 13.56
C GLY A 73 6.60 -2.98 14.15
N ILE A 74 6.95 -4.17 13.65
CA ILE A 74 6.31 -5.43 14.07
C ILE A 74 6.62 -5.73 15.52
N CYS A 75 5.70 -6.37 16.24
CA CYS A 75 5.96 -6.91 17.58
C CYS A 75 6.46 -8.37 17.50
N PHE A 76 7.14 -8.81 18.56
CA PHE A 76 7.82 -10.11 18.63
C PHE A 76 6.87 -11.31 18.50
N PRO A 77 5.66 -11.33 19.10
CA PRO A 77 4.72 -12.44 18.90
C PRO A 77 4.32 -12.64 17.43
N GLU A 78 4.02 -11.55 16.73
CA GLU A 78 3.64 -11.53 15.32
C GLU A 78 4.82 -11.95 14.45
N TRP A 79 6.01 -11.41 14.72
CA TRP A 79 7.23 -11.79 14.01
C TRP A 79 7.58 -13.28 14.20
N LEU A 80 7.49 -13.77 15.44
CA LEU A 80 7.75 -15.17 15.76
C LEU A 80 6.72 -16.10 15.11
N SER A 81 5.46 -15.65 14.98
CA SER A 81 4.41 -16.37 14.24
C SER A 81 4.77 -16.50 12.76
N ILE A 82 5.25 -15.42 12.12
CA ILE A 82 5.74 -15.44 10.73
C ILE A 82 6.92 -16.42 10.60
N LEU A 83 7.93 -16.29 11.46
CA LEU A 83 9.10 -17.17 11.45
C LEU A 83 8.70 -18.65 11.57
N ARG A 84 7.80 -18.98 12.50
CA ARG A 84 7.35 -20.38 12.70
C ARG A 84 6.60 -20.92 11.48
N LYS A 85 5.67 -20.14 10.92
CA LYS A 85 4.82 -20.58 9.81
C LYS A 85 5.57 -20.61 8.47
N ARG A 86 6.49 -19.68 8.26
CA ARG A 86 7.10 -19.41 6.95
C ARG A 86 8.62 -19.65 6.89
N ARG A 87 9.24 -20.26 7.91
CA ARG A 87 10.70 -20.52 7.95
C ARG A 87 11.29 -21.15 6.69
N HIS A 88 10.53 -22.02 6.01
CA HIS A 88 10.96 -22.73 4.80
C HIS A 88 10.88 -21.87 3.54
N GLN A 89 10.14 -20.76 3.60
CA GLN A 89 9.94 -19.82 2.50
C GLN A 89 10.95 -18.65 2.55
N ILE A 90 11.77 -18.56 3.61
CA ILE A 90 12.76 -17.51 3.83
C ILE A 90 14.10 -17.95 3.26
N GLU A 91 14.73 -17.09 2.47
CA GLU A 91 16.11 -17.24 1.99
C GLU A 91 17.09 -16.69 3.01
N TRP A 92 17.36 -17.49 4.05
CA TRP A 92 18.13 -17.09 5.24
C TRP A 92 19.52 -16.55 4.92
N THR A 93 20.24 -17.17 3.98
CA THR A 93 21.61 -16.79 3.62
C THR A 93 21.67 -15.43 2.91
N VAL A 94 20.63 -15.08 2.16
CA VAL A 94 20.56 -13.83 1.38
C VAL A 94 20.11 -12.67 2.28
N TYR A 95 19.06 -12.88 3.06
CA TYR A 95 18.37 -11.81 3.79
C TYR A 95 18.67 -11.78 5.31
N TRP A 96 19.74 -12.44 5.78
CA TRP A 96 20.09 -12.47 7.20
C TRP A 96 20.22 -11.09 7.87
N PRO A 97 20.75 -10.01 7.24
CA PRO A 97 20.87 -8.71 7.91
C PRO A 97 19.49 -8.13 8.23
N ARG A 98 18.56 -8.29 7.29
CA ARG A 98 17.16 -7.87 7.43
C ARG A 98 16.43 -8.69 8.48
N LEU A 99 16.63 -10.00 8.50
CA LEU A 99 16.05 -10.89 9.52
C LEU A 99 16.53 -10.54 10.92
N LEU A 100 17.82 -10.26 11.09
CA LEU A 100 18.39 -9.80 12.35
C LEU A 100 17.79 -8.45 12.77
N PHE A 101 17.75 -7.49 11.85
CA PHE A 101 17.17 -6.16 12.10
C PHE A 101 15.71 -6.25 12.56
N ILE A 102 14.86 -6.98 11.82
CA ILE A 102 13.44 -7.16 12.17
C ILE A 102 13.31 -7.86 13.52
N THR A 103 14.15 -8.85 13.81
CA THR A 103 14.13 -9.55 15.10
C THR A 103 14.44 -8.61 16.26
N VAL A 104 15.49 -7.79 16.16
CA VAL A 104 15.86 -6.81 17.18
C VAL A 104 14.75 -5.77 17.35
N MET A 105 14.27 -5.18 16.26
CA MET A 105 13.19 -4.21 16.29
C MET A 105 11.91 -4.79 16.89
N SER A 106 11.60 -6.07 16.62
CA SER A 106 10.39 -6.69 17.13
C SER A 106 10.35 -6.82 18.65
N ILE A 107 11.51 -7.07 19.26
CA ILE A 107 11.65 -7.12 20.72
C ILE A 107 11.45 -5.71 21.31
N LEU A 108 12.11 -4.70 20.71
CA LEU A 108 11.98 -3.30 21.15
C LEU A 108 10.52 -2.81 21.06
N ASN A 109 9.86 -3.06 19.93
CA ASN A 109 8.46 -2.67 19.73
C ASN A 109 7.51 -3.38 20.68
N SER A 110 7.79 -4.63 21.07
CA SER A 110 6.97 -5.34 22.04
C SER A 110 7.01 -4.69 23.42
N ILE A 111 8.21 -4.27 23.84
CA ILE A 111 8.41 -3.56 25.11
C ILE A 111 7.67 -2.21 25.06
N MET A 112 7.86 -1.44 23.98
CA MET A 112 7.21 -0.14 23.82
C MET A 112 5.68 -0.25 23.67
N GLY A 113 5.19 -1.28 22.99
CA GLY A 113 3.76 -1.52 22.78
C GLY A 113 3.04 -2.02 24.03
N LEU A 114 3.76 -2.72 24.93
CA LEU A 114 3.24 -3.04 26.26
C LEU A 114 3.00 -1.77 27.07
N MET A 115 3.93 -0.81 27.04
CA MET A 115 3.74 0.49 27.72
C MET A 115 2.54 1.24 27.16
N ASP A 116 2.38 1.26 25.84
CA ASP A 116 1.23 1.89 25.18
C ASP A 116 -0.10 1.26 25.60
N SER A 117 -0.15 -0.08 25.64
CA SER A 117 -1.32 -0.84 26.05
C SER A 117 -1.68 -0.61 27.52
N LEU A 118 -0.68 -0.48 28.40
CA LEU A 118 -0.89 -0.22 29.83
C LEU A 118 -1.39 1.20 30.10
N VAL A 119 -0.87 2.20 29.38
CA VAL A 119 -1.21 3.62 29.62
C VAL A 119 -2.49 4.02 28.89
N TYR A 120 -2.65 3.60 27.63
CA TYR A 120 -3.71 4.09 26.75
C TYR A 120 -4.78 3.03 26.43
N GLY A 121 -4.61 1.76 26.82
CA GLY A 121 -5.48 0.65 26.39
C GLY A 121 -6.97 0.88 26.66
N THR A 122 -7.34 1.35 27.87
CA THR A 122 -8.73 1.68 28.21
C THR A 122 -9.25 2.87 27.39
N GLN A 123 -8.40 3.85 27.14
CA GLN A 123 -8.76 5.07 26.43
C GLN A 123 -8.95 4.82 24.94
N ILE A 124 -8.15 3.92 24.34
CA ILE A 124 -8.31 3.44 22.97
C ILE A 124 -9.66 2.74 22.82
N LYS A 125 -9.97 1.77 23.70
CA LYS A 125 -11.24 1.02 23.65
C LYS A 125 -12.46 1.94 23.74
N ASN A 126 -12.35 3.02 24.52
CA ASN A 126 -13.41 4.01 24.69
C ASN A 126 -13.39 5.14 23.64
N SER A 127 -12.42 5.15 22.72
CA SER A 127 -12.32 6.18 21.69
C SER A 127 -13.40 5.96 20.64
N GLN A 128 -14.23 6.98 20.45
CA GLN A 128 -15.27 6.98 19.43
C GLN A 128 -14.68 7.47 18.11
N ILE A 129 -14.69 6.61 17.10
CA ILE A 129 -14.35 6.98 15.73
C ILE A 129 -15.44 7.93 15.22
N HIS A 130 -15.06 8.99 14.51
CA HIS A 130 -16.03 9.86 13.85
C HIS A 130 -16.91 9.02 12.90
N PRO A 131 -18.25 9.14 12.92
CA PRO A 131 -19.15 8.24 12.17
C PRO A 131 -18.94 8.27 10.65
N ARG A 132 -18.43 9.39 10.13
CA ARG A 132 -18.14 9.62 8.71
C ARG A 132 -16.63 9.64 8.41
N PRO A 133 -15.90 8.50 8.47
CA PRO A 133 -14.54 8.45 7.94
C PRO A 133 -14.55 8.57 6.42
N VAL A 134 -13.44 9.04 5.85
CA VAL A 134 -13.24 9.22 4.41
C VAL A 134 -12.17 8.25 3.95
N PHE A 135 -12.48 7.48 2.92
CA PHE A 135 -11.56 6.53 2.31
C PHE A 135 -11.20 6.97 0.89
N ILE A 136 -9.93 7.26 0.67
CA ILE A 136 -9.38 7.47 -0.67
C ILE A 136 -9.05 6.10 -1.26
N LEU A 137 -9.73 5.79 -2.35
CA LEU A 137 -9.67 4.58 -3.13
C LEU A 137 -8.94 4.82 -4.45
N GLY A 138 -8.40 3.75 -5.02
CA GLY A 138 -7.68 3.78 -6.28
C GLY A 138 -6.61 2.70 -6.33
N HIS A 139 -6.06 2.49 -7.51
CA HIS A 139 -4.93 1.59 -7.69
C HIS A 139 -3.65 2.24 -7.16
N PRO A 140 -2.61 1.47 -6.80
CA PRO A 140 -1.29 2.04 -6.65
C PRO A 140 -0.94 2.84 -7.91
N ARG A 141 -0.26 3.98 -7.72
CA ARG A 141 0.22 4.84 -8.81
C ARG A 141 -0.85 5.63 -9.58
N THR A 142 -2.09 5.70 -9.09
CA THR A 142 -3.12 6.61 -9.66
C THR A 142 -3.10 8.03 -9.06
N GLY A 143 -2.17 8.33 -8.15
CA GLY A 143 -2.09 9.63 -7.48
C GLY A 143 -2.86 9.73 -6.17
N THR A 144 -3.24 8.59 -5.59
CA THR A 144 -3.84 8.51 -4.25
C THR A 144 -3.00 9.21 -3.17
N THR A 145 -1.66 9.12 -3.23
CA THR A 145 -0.77 9.85 -2.31
C THR A 145 -0.89 11.36 -2.48
N LEU A 146 -0.85 11.87 -3.71
CA LEU A 146 -1.00 13.32 -3.97
C LEU A 146 -2.34 13.82 -3.43
N LEU A 147 -3.43 13.10 -3.75
CA LEU A 147 -4.76 13.45 -3.28
C LEU A 147 -4.84 13.43 -1.74
N HIS A 148 -4.26 12.41 -1.10
CA HIS A 148 -4.24 12.29 0.36
C HIS A 148 -3.51 13.47 1.00
N SER A 149 -2.33 13.83 0.49
CA SER A 149 -1.55 14.96 0.97
C SER A 149 -2.30 16.29 0.84
N LEU A 150 -2.91 16.57 -0.31
CA LEU A 150 -3.63 17.84 -0.53
C LEU A 150 -4.88 17.97 0.34
N LEU A 151 -5.61 16.86 0.59
CA LEU A 151 -6.76 16.85 1.48
C LEU A 151 -6.36 16.90 2.97
N ALA A 152 -5.22 16.31 3.33
CA ALA A 152 -4.70 16.30 4.69
C ALA A 152 -4.30 17.69 5.23
N LEU A 153 -4.13 18.68 4.34
CA LEU A 153 -3.89 20.08 4.72
C LEU A 153 -5.07 20.69 5.50
N ASP A 154 -6.28 20.15 5.37
CA ASP A 154 -7.45 20.60 6.16
C ASP A 154 -7.46 19.99 7.56
N ILE A 155 -6.52 20.47 8.38
CA ILE A 155 -6.34 20.03 9.76
C ILE A 155 -7.57 20.32 10.65
N ASN A 156 -8.51 21.14 10.21
CA ASN A 156 -9.72 21.45 10.98
C ASN A 156 -10.80 20.36 10.79
N GLN A 157 -10.88 19.75 9.60
CA GLN A 157 -11.87 18.71 9.29
C GLN A 157 -11.31 17.29 9.41
N PHE A 158 -10.01 17.10 9.15
CA PHE A 158 -9.41 15.77 9.04
C PHE A 158 -8.32 15.47 10.07
N CYS A 159 -8.26 14.19 10.41
CA CYS A 159 -7.13 13.51 11.01
C CYS A 159 -6.72 12.34 10.11
N TYR A 160 -5.44 11.97 10.08
CA TYR A 160 -4.94 10.92 9.19
C TYR A 160 -3.92 10.01 9.88
N CYS A 161 -3.65 8.85 9.29
CA CYS A 161 -2.53 7.99 9.70
C CYS A 161 -1.22 8.62 9.19
N SER A 162 -0.35 9.05 10.11
CA SER A 162 0.96 9.60 9.74
C SER A 162 1.98 8.48 9.42
N THR A 163 3.09 8.82 8.77
CA THR A 163 4.20 7.88 8.53
C THR A 163 4.70 7.25 9.82
N PHE A 164 4.79 8.02 10.91
CA PHE A 164 5.17 7.48 12.22
C PHE A 164 4.13 6.49 12.76
N CYS A 165 2.84 6.82 12.64
CA CYS A 165 1.75 5.93 13.04
C CYS A 165 1.78 4.60 12.26
N ALA A 166 1.97 4.68 10.94
CA ALA A 166 2.07 3.51 10.06
C ALA A 166 3.30 2.65 10.37
N GLY A 167 4.44 3.29 10.67
CA GLY A 167 5.71 2.61 10.96
C GLY A 167 5.80 2.02 12.36
N PHE A 168 5.14 2.59 13.36
CA PHE A 168 5.20 2.16 14.77
C PHE A 168 3.79 2.02 15.39
N PRO A 169 2.89 1.21 14.80
CA PRO A 169 1.48 1.22 15.14
C PRO A 169 1.16 0.73 16.56
N SER A 170 2.05 -0.06 17.15
CA SER A 170 1.89 -0.61 18.50
C SER A 170 2.27 0.36 19.62
N CYS A 171 3.05 1.41 19.36
CA CYS A 171 3.58 2.29 20.42
C CYS A 171 3.46 3.79 20.17
N PHE A 172 2.87 4.21 19.04
CA PHE A 172 2.90 5.61 18.63
C PHE A 172 2.23 6.61 19.59
N LEU A 173 1.27 6.22 20.45
CA LEU A 173 0.53 7.19 21.27
C LEU A 173 1.40 7.88 22.32
N TRP A 174 2.41 7.18 22.84
CA TRP A 174 3.36 7.76 23.79
C TRP A 174 4.74 8.00 23.17
N PHE A 175 5.14 7.15 22.23
CA PHE A 175 6.50 7.13 21.73
C PHE A 175 6.75 8.18 20.66
N GLU A 176 5.73 8.68 19.96
CA GLU A 176 5.92 9.61 18.83
C GLU A 176 6.79 10.82 19.16
N SER A 177 6.53 11.50 20.28
CA SER A 177 7.28 12.70 20.68
C SER A 177 8.77 12.43 20.90
N ILE A 178 9.12 11.22 21.37
CA ILE A 178 10.50 10.83 21.66
C ILE A 178 11.14 10.19 20.42
N GLY A 179 10.41 9.31 19.75
CA GLY A 179 10.86 8.59 18.56
C GLY A 179 11.23 9.53 17.42
N LYS A 180 10.48 10.63 17.22
CA LYS A 180 10.85 11.65 16.23
C LYS A 180 12.20 12.30 16.49
N ILE A 181 12.57 12.47 17.76
CA ILE A 181 13.88 13.01 18.16
C ILE A 181 14.97 11.95 17.93
N ILE A 182 14.73 10.71 18.35
CA ILE A 182 15.69 9.61 18.22
C ILE A 182 15.97 9.25 16.76
N PHE A 183 14.94 9.24 15.92
CA PHE A 183 15.04 8.85 14.51
C PHE A 183 15.22 10.03 13.55
N HIS A 184 15.48 11.22 14.06
CA HIS A 184 15.79 12.38 13.23
C HIS A 184 17.01 12.07 12.34
N GLY A 185 16.85 12.20 11.01
CA GLY A 185 17.90 11.89 10.03
C GLY A 185 18.10 10.40 9.69
N VAL A 186 17.30 9.49 10.26
CA VAL A 186 17.34 8.05 9.91
C VAL A 186 16.46 7.75 8.70
N ILE A 187 15.35 8.48 8.56
CA ILE A 187 14.45 8.39 7.41
C ILE A 187 15.03 9.19 6.24
N ASP A 188 14.98 8.63 5.03
CA ASP A 188 15.39 9.35 3.83
C ASP A 188 14.39 10.50 3.57
N ASP A 189 14.83 11.67 3.08
CA ASP A 189 13.95 12.83 2.90
C ASP A 189 12.90 12.64 1.81
N THR A 190 13.14 11.70 0.88
CA THR A 190 12.23 11.40 -0.23
C THR A 190 12.08 9.90 -0.43
N ARG A 191 10.93 9.50 -0.99
CA ARG A 191 10.63 8.11 -1.29
C ARG A 191 11.38 7.64 -2.55
N PRO A 192 11.97 6.43 -2.57
CA PRO A 192 12.81 5.97 -3.67
C PRO A 192 12.10 5.76 -5.02
N MET A 193 10.76 5.61 -5.03
CA MET A 193 9.97 5.32 -6.22
C MET A 193 9.40 6.54 -6.94
N ASP A 194 9.32 7.69 -6.29
CA ASP A 194 8.68 8.88 -6.86
C ASP A 194 9.17 10.21 -6.32
N ASN A 195 10.22 10.23 -5.50
CA ASN A 195 10.83 11.45 -4.95
C ASN A 195 9.84 12.38 -4.20
N VAL A 196 8.66 11.87 -3.83
CA VAL A 196 7.76 12.60 -2.94
C VAL A 196 8.39 12.60 -1.56
N ARG A 197 8.30 13.73 -0.85
CA ARG A 197 8.84 13.87 0.49
C ARG A 197 8.35 12.77 1.42
N LEU A 198 9.27 12.28 2.24
CA LEU A 198 9.03 11.33 3.29
C LEU A 198 9.37 11.98 4.63
N ASP A 199 8.40 12.02 5.52
CA ASP A 199 8.51 12.64 6.83
C ASP A 199 7.55 11.93 7.79
N PHE A 200 7.89 11.91 9.08
CA PHE A 200 7.12 11.25 10.12
C PHE A 200 5.70 11.82 10.28
N ASP A 201 5.50 13.10 9.99
CA ASP A 201 4.22 13.81 10.13
C ASP A 201 3.34 13.80 8.87
N LEU A 202 3.87 13.29 7.75
CA LEU A 202 3.13 13.21 6.50
C LEU A 202 2.09 12.08 6.52
N PRO A 203 0.97 12.24 5.79
CA PRO A 203 -0.04 11.20 5.66
C PRO A 203 0.48 9.96 4.94
N GLN A 204 0.11 8.78 5.44
CA GLN A 204 0.63 7.49 4.98
C GLN A 204 -0.47 6.44 4.80
N GLU A 205 -0.15 5.38 4.04
CA GLU A 205 -0.99 4.18 3.92
C GLU A 205 -1.17 3.48 5.27
N ASP A 206 -2.40 3.38 5.71
CA ASP A 206 -2.75 2.70 6.96
C ASP A 206 -2.69 1.18 6.85
N GLU A 207 -2.82 0.60 5.67
CA GLU A 207 -2.64 -0.84 5.47
C GLU A 207 -1.23 -1.32 5.86
N LEU A 208 -0.23 -0.43 5.87
CA LEU A 208 1.10 -0.74 6.42
C LEU A 208 1.00 -1.08 7.92
N ALA A 209 0.25 -0.31 8.70
CA ALA A 209 0.00 -0.60 10.10
C ALA A 209 -0.82 -1.89 10.27
N THR A 210 -1.88 -2.08 9.47
CA THR A 210 -2.70 -3.31 9.50
C THR A 210 -1.84 -4.56 9.22
N ASN A 211 -0.95 -4.51 8.22
CA ASN A 211 -0.04 -5.60 7.90
C ASN A 211 0.88 -5.95 9.07
N VAL A 212 1.43 -4.93 9.72
CA VAL A 212 2.34 -5.07 10.85
C VAL A 212 1.65 -5.62 12.10
N ILE A 213 0.53 -5.01 12.50
CA ILE A 213 -0.25 -5.44 13.69
C ILE A 213 -0.78 -6.86 13.52
N SER A 214 -1.20 -7.24 12.30
CA SER A 214 -1.76 -8.57 12.04
C SER A 214 -0.69 -9.64 11.77
N GLY A 215 0.60 -9.28 11.71
CA GLY A 215 1.65 -10.19 11.24
C GLY A 215 1.38 -10.75 9.84
N GLY A 216 0.75 -9.95 8.97
CA GLY A 216 0.32 -10.32 7.61
C GLY A 216 -0.84 -11.30 7.52
N SER A 217 -1.55 -11.56 8.62
CA SER A 217 -2.74 -12.43 8.61
C SER A 217 -4.04 -11.74 8.21
N CYS A 218 -3.98 -10.41 8.00
CA CYS A 218 -5.13 -9.57 7.65
C CYS A 218 -4.79 -8.57 6.52
N SER A 219 -3.72 -8.81 5.75
CA SER A 219 -3.24 -7.83 4.76
C SER A 219 -2.71 -8.49 3.49
N PRO A 220 -3.06 -7.96 2.30
CA PRO A 220 -2.46 -8.40 1.04
C PRO A 220 -1.10 -7.71 0.78
N TYR A 221 -0.46 -7.10 1.77
CA TYR A 221 0.88 -6.50 1.64
C TYR A 221 2.01 -7.47 1.99
N MET A 222 1.70 -8.62 2.58
CA MET A 222 2.70 -9.65 2.87
C MET A 222 3.41 -10.25 1.62
N PRO A 223 2.86 -10.23 0.38
CA PRO A 223 3.63 -10.52 -0.83
C PRO A 223 4.87 -9.63 -1.02
N LEU A 224 4.94 -8.43 -0.44
CA LEU A 224 6.16 -7.60 -0.47
C LEU A 224 7.34 -8.26 0.28
N PHE A 225 7.06 -9.26 1.11
CA PHE A 225 8.05 -10.06 1.83
C PHE A 225 8.15 -11.48 1.26
N PHE A 226 7.02 -12.08 0.91
CA PHE A 226 6.91 -13.47 0.45
C PHE A 226 6.27 -13.55 -0.95
N MET A 227 6.88 -12.88 -1.92
CA MET A 227 6.33 -12.73 -3.28
C MET A 227 6.15 -14.09 -3.98
N LYS A 228 7.00 -15.08 -3.70
CA LYS A 228 6.85 -16.44 -4.22
C LYS A 228 5.50 -17.10 -3.83
N GLN A 229 4.88 -16.63 -2.76
CA GLN A 229 3.60 -17.13 -2.22
C GLN A 229 2.46 -16.10 -2.38
N GLU A 230 2.59 -15.13 -3.28
CA GLU A 230 1.63 -14.03 -3.45
C GLU A 230 0.16 -14.50 -3.50
N SER A 231 -0.11 -15.60 -4.20
CA SER A 231 -1.46 -16.15 -4.36
C SER A 231 -2.14 -16.52 -3.04
N GLU A 232 -1.38 -16.91 -2.00
CA GLU A 232 -1.91 -17.21 -0.67
C GLU A 232 -2.52 -15.98 0.02
N PHE A 233 -2.10 -14.77 -0.39
CA PHE A 233 -2.51 -13.52 0.24
C PHE A 233 -3.64 -12.81 -0.49
N ARG A 234 -4.02 -13.27 -1.68
CA ARG A 234 -5.13 -12.69 -2.45
C ARG A 234 -6.46 -12.65 -1.70
N PRO A 235 -6.85 -13.66 -0.89
CA PRO A 235 -8.08 -13.60 -0.11
C PRO A 235 -8.15 -12.41 0.86
N TYR A 236 -7.00 -11.85 1.28
CA TYR A 236 -6.96 -10.70 2.19
C TYR A 236 -7.32 -9.36 1.54
N TYR A 237 -7.52 -9.30 0.22
CA TYR A 237 -8.02 -8.09 -0.44
C TYR A 237 -9.46 -7.75 -0.04
N ALA A 238 -10.34 -8.75 0.10
CA ALA A 238 -11.77 -8.52 0.38
C ALA A 238 -12.36 -9.41 1.49
N PHE A 239 -11.59 -10.38 2.01
CA PHE A 239 -11.96 -11.33 3.08
C PHE A 239 -13.18 -12.22 2.81
N ASP A 240 -13.81 -12.10 1.66
CA ASP A 240 -15.06 -12.76 1.28
C ASP A 240 -14.85 -13.85 0.21
N ASP A 241 -13.61 -14.08 -0.24
CA ASP A 241 -13.26 -15.19 -1.12
C ASP A 241 -13.49 -16.50 -0.36
N LYS A 242 -14.64 -17.12 -0.61
CA LYS A 242 -15.04 -18.46 -0.14
C LYS A 242 -14.11 -19.59 -0.62
N ASN A 243 -12.90 -19.32 -1.08
CA ASN A 243 -11.94 -20.31 -1.58
C ASN A 243 -11.14 -21.04 -0.50
N ASN A 244 -11.47 -20.85 0.79
CA ASN A 244 -11.18 -21.88 1.80
C ASN A 244 -12.05 -23.15 1.63
N GLN A 245 -12.96 -23.21 0.65
CA GLN A 245 -13.92 -24.31 0.44
C GLN A 245 -13.44 -25.49 -0.45
N ASN A 246 -12.13 -25.71 -0.62
CA ASN A 246 -11.66 -26.96 -1.24
C ASN A 246 -11.25 -28.06 -0.23
N THR A 247 -11.61 -27.91 1.03
CA THR A 247 -11.55 -29.00 2.01
C THR A 247 -12.93 -29.24 2.58
N ASN A 248 -13.47 -30.44 2.32
CA ASN A 248 -14.65 -31.07 2.92
C ASN A 248 -15.31 -30.25 4.05
N GLN A 249 -16.47 -29.66 3.78
CA GLN A 249 -17.32 -28.99 4.77
C GLN A 249 -17.49 -29.85 6.02
N ASN A 250 -16.83 -29.45 7.10
CA ASN A 250 -17.10 -29.89 8.47
C ASN A 250 -17.59 -28.67 9.27
N ASP A 251 -18.55 -28.84 10.16
CA ASP A 251 -19.13 -27.80 11.05
C ASP A 251 -18.08 -27.02 11.90
N ASN A 252 -16.83 -27.52 11.96
CA ASN A 252 -15.71 -26.85 12.61
C ASN A 252 -15.15 -25.65 11.82
N ASP A 253 -15.32 -25.63 10.48
CA ASP A 253 -14.76 -24.59 9.62
C ASP A 253 -15.58 -23.29 9.63
N ASP A 254 -16.90 -23.38 9.77
CA ASP A 254 -17.77 -22.19 9.89
C ASP A 254 -17.46 -21.40 11.17
N ASN A 255 -17.29 -22.11 12.30
CA ASN A 255 -16.86 -21.50 13.57
C ASN A 255 -15.47 -20.86 13.51
N LYS A 256 -14.59 -21.35 12.62
CA LYS A 256 -13.23 -20.83 12.45
C LYS A 256 -13.23 -19.59 11.55
N ASN A 257 -14.06 -19.58 10.50
CA ASN A 257 -14.25 -18.45 9.61
C ASN A 257 -14.86 -17.25 10.36
N ASP A 258 -15.91 -17.47 11.15
CA ASP A 258 -16.54 -16.43 11.98
C ASP A 258 -15.56 -15.81 12.98
N LYS A 259 -14.66 -16.62 13.57
CA LYS A 259 -13.62 -16.14 14.48
C LYS A 259 -12.58 -15.29 13.76
N ASN A 260 -12.16 -15.69 12.56
CA ASN A 260 -11.19 -14.96 11.76
C ASN A 260 -11.76 -13.61 11.28
N GLU A 261 -13.01 -13.59 10.82
CA GLU A 261 -13.69 -12.37 10.38
C GLU A 261 -13.83 -11.37 11.55
N LYS A 262 -14.31 -11.83 12.70
CA LYS A 262 -14.39 -11.00 13.93
C LYS A 262 -13.02 -10.46 14.33
N ASN A 263 -11.97 -11.28 14.23
CA ASN A 263 -10.61 -10.84 14.56
C ASN A 263 -10.11 -9.76 13.59
N ASN A 264 -10.33 -9.93 12.29
CA ASN A 264 -9.93 -8.96 11.26
C ASN A 264 -10.66 -7.62 11.45
N ASN A 265 -11.98 -7.65 11.68
CA ASN A 265 -12.78 -6.46 11.92
C ASN A 265 -12.32 -5.75 13.20
N ASN A 266 -12.01 -6.49 14.27
CA ASN A 266 -11.48 -5.92 15.51
C ASN A 266 -10.12 -5.24 15.31
N ILE A 267 -9.25 -5.79 14.45
CA ILE A 267 -7.96 -5.16 14.12
C ILE A 267 -8.21 -3.81 13.44
N ILE A 268 -9.05 -3.77 12.40
CA ILE A 268 -9.37 -2.53 11.65
C ILE A 268 -10.00 -1.48 12.57
N ILE A 269 -10.97 -1.87 13.40
CA ILE A 269 -11.63 -0.97 14.35
C ILE A 269 -10.63 -0.42 15.38
N ASN A 270 -9.85 -1.29 16.02
CA ASN A 270 -8.89 -0.89 17.05
C ASN A 270 -7.83 0.07 16.48
N GLU A 271 -7.32 -0.22 15.28
CA GLU A 271 -6.36 0.66 14.61
C GLU A 271 -6.95 2.05 14.37
N ASN A 272 -8.19 2.13 13.88
CA ASN A 272 -8.88 3.41 13.67
C ASN A 272 -9.21 4.14 14.99
N GLN A 273 -9.53 3.42 16.05
CA GLN A 273 -9.68 4.00 17.39
C GLN A 273 -8.37 4.61 17.91
N ARG A 274 -7.23 3.94 17.71
CA ARG A 274 -5.90 4.45 18.08
C ARG A 274 -5.57 5.74 17.31
N LYS A 275 -5.79 5.77 16.00
CA LYS A 275 -5.60 6.97 15.16
C LYS A 275 -6.46 8.14 15.65
N GLN A 276 -7.74 7.88 15.93
CA GLN A 276 -8.65 8.90 16.47
C GLN A 276 -8.17 9.40 17.84
N LYS A 277 -7.66 8.50 18.71
CA LYS A 277 -7.17 8.82 20.06
C LYS A 277 -6.02 9.83 20.03
N GLN A 278 -5.03 9.63 19.17
CA GLN A 278 -3.86 10.49 19.05
C GLN A 278 -4.24 11.96 18.77
N GLN A 279 -5.34 12.16 18.04
CA GLN A 279 -5.71 13.45 17.46
C GLN A 279 -6.93 14.10 18.14
N GLN A 280 -7.24 13.66 19.38
CA GLN A 280 -8.44 13.92 20.18
C GLN A 280 -8.74 15.37 20.57
N GLN A 281 -7.95 16.38 20.15
CA GLN A 281 -8.29 17.76 20.47
C GLN A 281 -9.56 18.25 19.76
N GLN A 282 -9.97 17.61 18.65
CA GLN A 282 -11.21 17.89 17.92
C GLN A 282 -11.78 16.59 17.31
N ARG A 283 -13.11 16.41 17.30
CA ARG A 283 -13.82 15.29 16.63
C ARG A 283 -13.71 15.40 15.10
N ARG A 284 -12.50 15.28 14.57
CA ARG A 284 -12.20 15.32 13.14
C ARG A 284 -12.46 13.97 12.48
N ARG A 285 -12.79 13.99 11.20
CA ARG A 285 -13.02 12.80 10.37
C ARG A 285 -11.68 12.12 10.08
N LEU A 286 -11.62 10.80 10.14
CA LEU A 286 -10.45 10.08 9.65
C LEU A 286 -10.38 10.18 8.12
N LEU A 287 -9.26 10.64 7.58
CA LEU A 287 -8.93 10.64 6.16
C LEU A 287 -7.90 9.53 5.91
N LEU A 288 -8.39 8.39 5.44
CA LEU A 288 -7.64 7.16 5.29
C LEU A 288 -7.43 6.84 3.80
N LYS A 289 -6.29 6.23 3.48
CA LYS A 289 -5.93 5.91 2.10
C LYS A 289 -5.04 4.70 2.09
N SER A 290 -5.51 3.65 1.43
CA SER A 290 -4.75 2.48 1.07
C SER A 290 -5.36 1.88 -0.20
N PRO A 291 -4.57 1.46 -1.20
CA PRO A 291 -5.09 0.76 -2.38
C PRO A 291 -6.04 -0.39 -2.05
N VAL A 292 -5.80 -1.11 -0.95
CA VAL A 292 -6.62 -2.23 -0.48
C VAL A 292 -8.04 -1.81 -0.09
N HIS A 293 -8.26 -0.57 0.35
CA HIS A 293 -9.61 -0.05 0.63
C HIS A 293 -10.52 -0.18 -0.59
N THR A 294 -9.95 -0.06 -1.80
CA THR A 294 -10.66 -0.23 -3.07
C THR A 294 -11.33 -1.60 -3.17
N ALA A 295 -10.66 -2.65 -2.70
CA ALA A 295 -11.22 -4.00 -2.68
C ALA A 295 -12.13 -4.26 -1.46
N ARG A 296 -11.96 -3.50 -0.38
CA ARG A 296 -12.74 -3.62 0.86
C ARG A 296 -13.94 -2.69 0.94
N ILE A 297 -14.38 -2.08 -0.16
CA ILE A 297 -15.44 -1.06 -0.14
C ILE A 297 -16.73 -1.57 0.54
N ILE A 298 -17.11 -2.83 0.33
CA ILE A 298 -18.28 -3.46 0.97
C ILE A 298 -18.08 -3.54 2.48
N LEU A 299 -16.93 -4.08 2.92
CA LEU A 299 -16.60 -4.21 4.33
C LEU A 299 -16.53 -2.84 5.03
N LEU A 300 -15.89 -1.85 4.40
CA LEU A 300 -15.78 -0.51 4.96
C LEU A 300 -17.15 0.14 5.13
N ASN A 301 -18.08 -0.04 4.18
CA ASN A 301 -19.46 0.42 4.31
C ASN A 301 -20.23 -0.31 5.41
N GLN A 302 -19.96 -1.59 5.66
CA GLN A 302 -20.56 -2.34 6.78
C GLN A 302 -20.03 -1.87 8.14
N LEU A 303 -18.71 -1.63 8.25
CA LEU A 303 -18.07 -1.17 9.48
C LEU A 303 -18.39 0.30 9.80
N PHE A 304 -18.52 1.13 8.76
CA PHE A 304 -18.75 2.56 8.85
C PHE A 304 -19.88 2.99 7.89
N PRO A 305 -21.16 2.84 8.27
CA PRO A 305 -22.29 3.07 7.37
C PRO A 305 -22.42 4.48 6.81
N GLU A 306 -21.81 5.48 7.45
CA GLU A 306 -21.82 6.87 6.98
C GLU A 306 -20.47 7.30 6.37
N CYS A 307 -19.60 6.34 6.03
CA CYS A 307 -18.32 6.64 5.40
C CYS A 307 -18.48 7.23 4.00
N GLN A 308 -17.47 7.99 3.59
CA GLN A 308 -17.43 8.62 2.27
C GLN A 308 -16.24 8.07 1.49
N PHE A 309 -16.41 7.95 0.17
CA PHE A 309 -15.40 7.41 -0.72
C PHE A 309 -14.95 8.44 -1.75
N ILE A 310 -13.64 8.47 -2.01
CA ILE A 310 -13.08 9.20 -3.15
C ILE A 310 -12.31 8.20 -3.99
N TYR A 311 -12.75 7.92 -5.21
CA TYR A 311 -12.03 7.02 -6.11
C TYR A 311 -11.25 7.82 -7.16
N ILE A 312 -9.93 7.63 -7.19
CA ILE A 312 -9.05 8.26 -8.17
C ILE A 312 -8.54 7.25 -9.21
N HIS A 313 -8.78 7.57 -10.48
CA HIS A 313 -8.36 6.77 -11.63
C HIS A 313 -7.27 7.45 -12.45
N ARG A 314 -6.49 6.66 -13.18
CA ARG A 314 -5.42 7.14 -14.08
C ARG A 314 -5.34 6.24 -15.30
N HIS A 315 -4.81 6.76 -16.41
CA HIS A 315 -4.60 5.99 -17.63
C HIS A 315 -3.89 4.66 -17.35
N PRO A 316 -4.44 3.49 -17.75
CA PRO A 316 -3.91 2.21 -17.31
C PRO A 316 -2.45 1.95 -17.76
N TYR A 317 -2.03 2.41 -18.94
CA TYR A 317 -0.60 2.36 -19.33
C TYR A 317 0.33 3.11 -18.37
N ASP A 318 -0.09 4.27 -17.86
CA ASP A 318 0.71 5.02 -16.89
C ASP A 318 0.78 4.30 -15.55
N VAL A 319 -0.32 3.68 -15.13
CA VAL A 319 -0.37 2.86 -13.91
C VAL A 319 0.63 1.71 -14.02
N PHE A 320 0.61 0.95 -15.13
CA PHE A 320 1.54 -0.16 -15.34
C PHE A 320 3.00 0.31 -15.32
N ARG A 321 3.34 1.33 -16.13
CA ARG A 321 4.71 1.89 -16.19
C ARG A 321 5.21 2.33 -14.82
N SER A 322 4.36 3.00 -14.07
CA SER A 322 4.72 3.49 -12.75
C SER A 322 4.80 2.38 -11.71
N ALA A 323 3.97 1.34 -11.83
CA ALA A 323 3.98 0.18 -10.93
C ALA A 323 5.22 -0.69 -11.16
N THR A 324 5.61 -0.95 -12.41
CA THR A 324 6.84 -1.67 -12.71
C THR A 324 8.07 -0.89 -12.26
N HIS A 325 8.09 0.43 -12.45
CA HIS A 325 9.16 1.27 -11.90
C HIS A 325 9.23 1.19 -10.37
N MET A 326 8.09 1.34 -9.68
CA MET A 326 8.03 1.23 -8.20
C MET A 326 8.49 -0.15 -7.72
N ALA A 327 8.06 -1.22 -8.37
CA ALA A 327 8.48 -2.57 -8.04
C ALA A 327 9.98 -2.73 -8.21
N ASP A 328 10.53 -2.21 -9.33
CA ASP A 328 11.97 -2.22 -9.56
C ASP A 328 12.72 -1.39 -8.53
N THR A 329 12.23 -0.23 -8.07
CA THR A 329 12.96 0.63 -7.12
C THR A 329 12.81 0.21 -5.66
N THR A 330 11.65 -0.33 -5.26
CA THR A 330 11.26 -0.35 -3.85
C THR A 330 11.06 -1.75 -3.27
N TYR A 331 10.51 -2.71 -4.01
CA TYR A 331 10.15 -4.01 -3.41
C TYR A 331 11.37 -4.79 -2.89
N TRP A 332 12.55 -4.53 -3.45
CA TRP A 332 13.79 -5.19 -3.04
C TRP A 332 14.26 -4.84 -1.61
N TYR A 333 13.79 -3.73 -1.04
CA TYR A 333 14.04 -3.38 0.36
C TYR A 333 13.33 -4.32 1.35
N THR A 334 12.30 -5.05 0.91
CA THR A 334 11.41 -5.78 1.81
C THR A 334 11.51 -7.30 1.69
N TYR A 335 11.80 -7.85 0.52
CA TYR A 335 11.78 -9.30 0.27
C TYR A 335 12.48 -10.17 1.31
N LEU A 336 11.90 -11.32 1.64
CA LEU A 336 12.54 -12.39 2.39
C LEU A 336 12.74 -13.66 1.54
N ASN A 337 12.23 -13.65 0.31
CA ASN A 337 12.60 -14.56 -0.77
C ASN A 337 12.72 -13.81 -2.09
N THR A 338 13.57 -14.30 -2.98
CA THR A 338 13.90 -13.62 -4.24
C THR A 338 12.91 -14.04 -5.32
N PRO A 339 11.94 -13.20 -5.72
CA PRO A 339 10.97 -13.57 -6.76
C PRO A 339 11.59 -13.59 -8.16
N SER A 340 10.93 -14.29 -9.08
CA SER A 340 11.20 -14.14 -10.51
C SER A 340 10.55 -12.89 -11.08
N ASN A 341 11.07 -12.42 -12.22
CA ASN A 341 10.48 -11.31 -12.98
C ASN A 341 9.01 -11.54 -13.32
N ALA A 342 8.65 -12.79 -13.64
CA ALA A 342 7.28 -13.17 -13.95
C ALA A 342 6.36 -13.05 -12.72
N GLN A 343 6.83 -13.41 -11.53
CA GLN A 343 6.05 -13.29 -10.30
C GLN A 343 5.75 -11.81 -9.96
N ILE A 344 6.74 -10.92 -10.09
CA ILE A 344 6.54 -9.48 -9.86
C ILE A 344 5.57 -8.91 -10.91
N THR A 345 5.76 -9.26 -12.19
CA THR A 345 4.88 -8.81 -13.28
C THR A 345 3.44 -9.25 -13.06
N GLU A 346 3.24 -10.54 -12.73
CA GLU A 346 1.91 -11.09 -12.47
C GLU A 346 1.25 -10.44 -11.25
N PHE A 347 2.01 -10.18 -10.18
CA PHE A 347 1.49 -9.47 -9.01
C PHE A 347 0.95 -8.09 -9.37
N ILE A 348 1.68 -7.31 -10.18
CA ILE A 348 1.24 -5.98 -10.64
C ILE A 348 -0.06 -6.09 -11.46
N LEU A 349 -0.08 -6.99 -12.45
CA LEU A 349 -1.23 -7.18 -13.33
C LEU A 349 -2.47 -7.64 -12.55
N ARG A 350 -2.28 -8.63 -11.68
CA ARG A 350 -3.36 -9.26 -10.90
C ARG A 350 -3.91 -8.35 -9.82
N GLN A 351 -3.05 -7.59 -9.14
CA GLN A 351 -3.50 -6.62 -8.14
C GLN A 351 -4.43 -5.59 -8.79
N TYR A 352 -4.10 -5.09 -9.99
CA TYR A 352 -5.00 -4.16 -10.69
C TYR A 352 -6.36 -4.80 -10.98
N GLU A 353 -6.40 -6.01 -11.53
CA GLU A 353 -7.66 -6.72 -11.80
C GLU A 353 -8.52 -6.86 -10.54
N ILE A 354 -7.93 -7.37 -9.45
CA ILE A 354 -8.65 -7.57 -8.19
C ILE A 354 -9.23 -6.25 -7.70
N LEU A 355 -8.42 -5.18 -7.61
CA LEU A 355 -8.90 -3.90 -7.11
C LEU A 355 -10.02 -3.33 -8.01
N TYR A 356 -9.89 -3.42 -9.32
CA TYR A 356 -10.88 -2.89 -10.26
C TYR A 356 -12.21 -3.65 -10.18
N GLU A 357 -12.16 -4.99 -10.23
CA GLU A 357 -13.36 -5.84 -10.20
C GLU A 357 -14.11 -5.70 -8.87
N ARG A 358 -13.37 -5.62 -7.76
CA ARG A 358 -13.94 -5.46 -6.43
C ARG A 358 -14.55 -4.09 -6.23
N TYR A 359 -13.92 -3.02 -6.75
CA TYR A 359 -14.53 -1.70 -6.73
C TYR A 359 -15.83 -1.65 -7.54
N GLU A 360 -15.80 -2.12 -8.78
CA GLU A 360 -16.98 -2.08 -9.67
C GLU A 360 -18.14 -2.91 -9.14
N THR A 361 -17.85 -4.10 -8.58
CA THR A 361 -18.88 -4.95 -7.99
C THR A 361 -19.38 -4.37 -6.68
N GLY A 362 -18.46 -3.96 -5.82
CA GLY A 362 -18.77 -3.43 -4.50
C GLY A 362 -19.61 -2.17 -4.56
N ARG A 363 -19.23 -1.18 -5.37
CA ARG A 363 -19.99 0.08 -5.50
C ARG A 363 -21.43 -0.14 -5.95
N LYS A 364 -21.68 -1.11 -6.85
CA LYS A 364 -23.04 -1.48 -7.28
C LYS A 364 -23.83 -2.13 -6.14
N GLN A 365 -23.18 -3.02 -5.39
CA GLN A 365 -23.81 -3.74 -4.28
C GLN A 365 -24.22 -2.82 -3.14
N ILE A 366 -23.40 -1.82 -2.80
CA ILE A 366 -23.70 -0.86 -1.74
C ILE A 366 -24.47 0.38 -2.23
N GLY A 367 -24.89 0.40 -3.51
CA GLY A 367 -25.71 1.48 -4.07
C GLY A 367 -24.98 2.81 -4.29
N LEU A 368 -23.64 2.80 -4.39
CA LEU A 368 -22.85 3.98 -4.73
C LEU A 368 -22.91 4.24 -6.24
N TYR A 369 -23.83 5.11 -6.62
CA TYR A 369 -23.89 5.72 -7.95
C TYR A 369 -23.31 7.14 -7.90
N LEU A 370 -22.82 7.64 -9.03
CA LEU A 370 -22.09 8.91 -9.13
C LEU A 370 -22.89 10.15 -8.68
N ASP A 371 -24.22 10.02 -8.57
CA ASP A 371 -25.14 11.10 -8.20
C ASP A 371 -25.43 11.19 -6.69
N TYR A 372 -24.74 10.42 -5.84
CA TYR A 372 -24.89 10.45 -4.39
C TYR A 372 -23.81 11.28 -3.69
N ASP A 373 -24.21 11.96 -2.60
CA ASP A 373 -23.36 12.87 -1.80
C ASP A 373 -22.21 12.17 -1.02
N ASP A 374 -22.10 10.84 -1.06
CA ASP A 374 -21.10 10.07 -0.29
C ASP A 374 -19.98 9.44 -1.14
N ASN A 375 -20.00 9.60 -2.47
CA ASN A 375 -18.94 9.11 -3.35
C ASN A 375 -18.58 10.13 -4.43
N VAL A 376 -17.29 10.28 -4.71
CA VAL A 376 -16.79 11.12 -5.80
C VAL A 376 -15.68 10.43 -6.56
N GLU A 377 -15.73 10.54 -7.89
CA GLU A 377 -14.69 10.06 -8.80
C GLU A 377 -13.94 11.22 -9.44
N VAL A 378 -12.61 11.11 -9.45
CA VAL A 378 -11.69 12.11 -10.03
C VAL A 378 -10.61 11.42 -10.84
N SER A 379 -10.17 12.06 -11.92
CA SER A 379 -9.01 11.58 -12.67
C SER A 379 -7.72 12.16 -12.10
N PHE A 380 -6.62 11.43 -12.26
CA PHE A 380 -5.28 11.92 -11.95
C PHE A 380 -4.91 13.14 -12.81
N ASP A 381 -5.39 13.19 -14.06
CA ASP A 381 -5.13 14.31 -14.95
C ASP A 381 -5.79 15.60 -14.44
N ASP A 382 -7.05 15.53 -13.99
CA ASP A 382 -7.73 16.67 -13.36
C ASP A 382 -6.99 17.11 -12.09
N LEU A 383 -6.64 16.16 -11.22
CA LEU A 383 -5.96 16.46 -9.96
C LEU A 383 -4.59 17.14 -10.20
N SER A 384 -3.84 16.67 -11.19
CA SER A 384 -2.49 17.18 -11.45
C SER A 384 -2.48 18.49 -12.24
N GLN A 385 -3.45 18.72 -13.13
CA GLN A 385 -3.52 19.95 -13.92
C GLN A 385 -4.32 21.06 -13.23
N GLN A 386 -5.35 20.68 -12.48
CA GLN A 386 -6.33 21.57 -11.84
C GLN A 386 -6.60 21.14 -10.39
N PRO A 387 -5.57 21.12 -9.51
CA PRO A 387 -5.68 20.60 -8.15
C PRO A 387 -6.71 21.35 -7.30
N VAL A 388 -6.78 22.68 -7.41
CA VAL A 388 -7.73 23.51 -6.65
C VAL A 388 -9.16 23.22 -7.09
N GLN A 389 -9.43 23.19 -8.39
CA GLN A 389 -10.76 22.90 -8.94
C GLN A 389 -11.20 21.47 -8.59
N THR A 390 -10.28 20.51 -8.66
CA THR A 390 -10.53 19.12 -8.28
C THR A 390 -10.89 19.01 -6.80
N ALA A 391 -10.13 19.68 -5.92
CA ALA A 391 -10.43 19.73 -4.49
C ALA A 391 -11.80 20.40 -4.22
N GLN A 392 -12.11 21.52 -4.89
CA GLN A 392 -13.41 22.18 -4.77
C GLN A 392 -14.57 21.27 -5.20
N LYS A 393 -14.42 20.51 -6.29
CA LYS A 393 -15.40 19.50 -6.73
C LYS A 393 -15.63 18.45 -5.64
N ILE A 394 -14.57 17.89 -5.07
CA ILE A 394 -14.65 16.89 -3.99
C ILE A 394 -15.39 17.48 -2.78
N TYR A 395 -14.98 18.66 -2.32
CA TYR A 395 -15.60 19.32 -1.16
C TYR A 395 -17.08 19.59 -1.38
N LYS A 396 -17.44 20.09 -2.57
CA LYS A 396 -18.83 20.37 -2.92
C LYS A 396 -19.68 19.08 -2.93
N GLN A 397 -19.18 18.03 -3.57
CA GLN A 397 -19.90 16.77 -3.73
C GLN A 397 -20.06 16.03 -2.40
N LEU A 398 -19.04 16.05 -1.53
CA LEU A 398 -19.07 15.36 -0.24
C LEU A 398 -19.65 16.21 0.90
N GLY A 399 -20.13 17.43 0.60
CA GLY A 399 -20.74 18.34 1.58
C GLY A 399 -19.76 18.83 2.65
N TRP A 400 -18.50 19.07 2.28
CA TRP A 400 -17.46 19.56 3.20
C TRP A 400 -17.35 21.08 3.16
N ASN A 401 -16.87 21.67 4.26
CA ASN A 401 -16.75 23.12 4.37
C ASN A 401 -15.46 23.60 3.70
N TRP A 402 -15.56 24.32 2.58
CA TRP A 402 -14.40 24.97 1.99
C TRP A 402 -14.02 26.22 2.79
N THR A 403 -12.92 26.16 3.55
CA THR A 403 -12.49 27.28 4.40
C THR A 403 -11.40 28.11 3.74
N THR A 404 -11.36 29.42 3.99
CA THR A 404 -10.28 30.31 3.54
C THR A 404 -8.90 29.81 4.00
N LYS A 405 -8.82 29.27 5.22
CA LYS A 405 -7.57 28.71 5.77
C LYS A 405 -7.10 27.50 4.96
N TYR A 406 -8.00 26.58 4.63
CA TYR A 406 -7.65 25.43 3.79
C TYR A 406 -7.20 25.87 2.40
N GLN A 407 -7.94 26.80 1.78
CA GLN A 407 -7.56 27.34 0.47
C GLN A 407 -6.16 27.94 0.47
N GLN A 408 -5.82 28.76 1.48
CA GLN A 408 -4.48 29.33 1.62
C GLN A 408 -3.40 28.26 1.81
N CYS A 409 -3.66 27.24 2.62
CA CYS A 409 -2.73 26.12 2.79
C CYS A 409 -2.53 25.35 1.47
N LEU A 410 -3.61 25.10 0.73
CA LEU A 410 -3.57 24.42 -0.55
C LEU A 410 -2.79 25.22 -1.60
N GLU A 411 -3.10 26.51 -1.77
CA GLU A 411 -2.39 27.40 -2.70
C GLU A 411 -0.90 27.50 -2.33
N SER A 412 -0.58 27.65 -1.04
CA SER A 412 0.81 27.67 -0.55
C SER A 412 1.56 26.37 -0.83
N GLU A 413 0.89 25.21 -0.72
CA GLU A 413 1.48 23.90 -1.02
C GLU A 413 1.78 23.79 -2.53
N LEU A 414 0.83 24.21 -3.37
CA LEU A 414 0.96 24.16 -4.83
C LEU A 414 2.02 25.13 -5.36
N ASP A 415 2.22 26.27 -4.70
CA ASP A 415 3.29 27.22 -4.98
C ASP A 415 4.66 26.80 -4.43
N GLY A 416 4.68 25.80 -3.55
CA GLY A 416 5.88 25.25 -2.94
C GLY A 416 6.84 24.60 -3.96
N PRO A 417 8.14 24.56 -3.64
CA PRO A 417 9.15 23.96 -4.53
C PRO A 417 8.89 22.47 -4.76
N ASP A 418 8.31 21.75 -3.81
CA ASP A 418 8.02 20.32 -3.92
C ASP A 418 6.94 20.01 -4.96
N PHE A 419 5.84 20.77 -4.97
CA PHE A 419 4.80 20.58 -5.99
C PHE A 419 5.26 21.09 -7.36
N ARG A 420 6.02 22.20 -7.41
CA ARG A 420 6.59 22.70 -8.68
C ARG A 420 7.66 21.78 -9.26
N SER A 421 8.40 21.08 -8.41
CA SER A 421 9.40 20.07 -8.82
C SER A 421 8.80 18.68 -8.99
N PHE A 422 7.53 18.46 -8.64
CA PHE A 422 6.80 17.22 -8.90
C PHE A 422 6.70 17.01 -10.42
N GLN A 423 7.69 16.32 -10.98
CA GLN A 423 7.69 15.92 -12.36
C GLN A 423 6.97 14.58 -12.47
N ARG A 424 6.05 14.48 -13.43
CA ARG A 424 5.58 13.18 -13.90
C ARG A 424 6.82 12.40 -14.34
N ASN A 425 7.17 11.33 -13.62
CA ASN A 425 8.26 10.44 -14.01
C ASN A 425 8.11 10.11 -15.51
N ARG A 426 9.08 10.54 -16.32
CA ARG A 426 9.12 10.20 -17.75
C ARG A 426 9.59 8.75 -17.85
N HIS A 427 8.66 7.84 -17.66
CA HIS A 427 8.92 6.42 -17.82
C HIS A 427 9.26 6.12 -19.29
N LYS A 428 10.07 5.08 -19.53
CA LYS A 428 10.36 4.59 -20.89
C LYS A 428 9.05 4.33 -21.64
N LEU A 429 9.08 4.52 -22.97
CA LEU A 429 7.97 4.15 -23.83
C LEU A 429 7.61 2.69 -23.60
N LEU A 430 6.31 2.43 -23.44
CA LEU A 430 5.84 1.09 -23.18
C LEU A 430 5.90 0.27 -24.48
N GLU A 431 6.61 -0.86 -24.43
CA GLU A 431 6.74 -1.76 -25.57
C GLU A 431 5.37 -2.29 -26.02
N ARG A 432 5.25 -2.59 -27.32
CA ARG A 432 3.97 -2.99 -27.93
C ARG A 432 3.34 -4.20 -27.25
N HIS A 433 4.14 -5.21 -26.91
CA HIS A 433 3.63 -6.42 -26.28
C HIS A 433 2.96 -6.14 -24.92
N TRP A 434 3.48 -5.19 -24.12
CA TRP A 434 2.84 -4.76 -22.87
C TRP A 434 1.51 -4.05 -23.11
N LYS A 435 1.41 -3.23 -24.15
CA LYS A 435 0.14 -2.57 -24.51
C LYS A 435 -0.94 -3.61 -24.82
N VAL A 436 -0.60 -4.67 -25.56
CA VAL A 436 -1.52 -5.78 -25.86
C VAL A 436 -2.00 -6.45 -24.57
N ILE A 437 -1.08 -6.84 -23.69
CA ILE A 437 -1.42 -7.48 -22.40
C ILE A 437 -2.31 -6.58 -21.54
N ILE A 438 -2.00 -5.28 -21.46
CA ILE A 438 -2.78 -4.32 -20.68
C ILE A 438 -4.16 -4.08 -21.31
N ASN A 439 -4.25 -4.00 -22.63
CA ASN A 439 -5.52 -3.85 -23.34
C ASN A 439 -6.45 -5.04 -23.08
N GLU A 440 -5.89 -6.25 -23.04
CA GLU A 440 -6.60 -7.48 -22.74
C GLU A 440 -7.05 -7.54 -21.28
N ARG A 441 -6.11 -7.43 -20.33
CA ARG A 441 -6.38 -7.63 -18.90
C ARG A 441 -7.11 -6.46 -18.24
N TRP A 442 -6.78 -5.23 -18.63
CA TRP A 442 -7.30 -4.01 -18.00
C TRP A 442 -8.29 -3.25 -18.90
N GLY A 443 -8.71 -3.84 -20.02
CA GLY A 443 -9.55 -3.23 -21.05
C GLY A 443 -10.85 -2.60 -20.52
N LYS A 444 -11.49 -3.23 -19.53
CA LYS A 444 -12.71 -2.70 -18.88
C LYS A 444 -12.51 -1.32 -18.27
N SER A 445 -11.31 -1.03 -17.75
CA SER A 445 -10.99 0.25 -17.14
C SER A 445 -10.83 1.36 -18.18
N PHE A 446 -10.29 1.04 -19.36
CA PHE A 446 -10.25 1.99 -20.49
C PHE A 446 -11.66 2.40 -20.90
N GLU A 447 -12.54 1.42 -21.09
CA GLU A 447 -13.92 1.64 -21.52
C GLU A 447 -14.70 2.47 -20.50
N ARG A 448 -14.57 2.16 -19.19
CA ARG A 448 -15.30 2.86 -18.13
C ARG A 448 -14.93 4.34 -18.03
N PHE A 449 -13.64 4.65 -18.15
CA PHE A 449 -13.14 6.02 -17.94
C PHE A 449 -12.85 6.77 -19.25
N GLY A 450 -13.18 6.19 -20.40
CA GLY A 450 -13.00 6.83 -21.71
C GLY A 450 -11.54 6.99 -22.13
N TYR A 451 -10.63 6.11 -21.67
CA TYR A 451 -9.24 6.13 -22.11
C TYR A 451 -9.06 5.44 -23.46
N ILE A 452 -8.17 5.98 -24.30
CA ILE A 452 -7.89 5.45 -25.63
C ILE A 452 -6.91 4.28 -25.52
N LYS A 453 -7.23 3.14 -26.15
CA LYS A 453 -6.32 2.01 -26.31
C LYS A 453 -5.40 2.29 -27.50
N GLU A 454 -4.10 2.10 -27.32
CA GLU A 454 -3.12 2.17 -28.41
C GLU A 454 -2.89 0.74 -28.97
N GLU A 455 -2.68 0.63 -30.28
CA GLU A 455 -2.46 -0.64 -31.03
C GLU A 455 -1.00 -1.15 -31.05
#